data_AF-A0A1I0SEX2-F1
#
_entry.id   AF-A0A1I0SEX2-F1
#
_cell.length_a   1.000
_cell.length_b   1.000
_cell.length_c   1.000
_cell.angle_alpha   90.00
_cell.angle_beta   90.00
_cell.angle_gamma   90.00
#
_symmetry.space_group_name_H-M   'P 1'
#
loop_
_entity.id
_entity.type
_entity.pdbx_description
1 polymer ?
#
loop_
_entity_poly.entity_id
_entity_poly.type
_entity_poly.pdbx_seq_one_letter_code
_entity_poly.pdbx_strand_id
1 'polypeptide(L)'
;MNNCKKIFLLAGMAIGAATAQAQQAGAPYLDAYTIPLKKKNAVIGRIYDRAGNLSAATLIEDKSGLFTISGNELRLKKKASVDKSGTFTYPVSIKAGADTAAFLLVADDFIRNKVVAHRGAWKHHEGSQNSITSLKDAIKLGCEGSEFDVWLSSDDGLVISHDPEIGGKKVEESTLAELQTVPLNNGDRVPTLEEFIDVIQGQHQTRLVLELKPSAKGKGELLATKAVALVQAKKAQAWMYYISFDYNICKKIKELDPAAKIAYLNGDKTPEQLKADGIWGLDYNQQVFKKDPQLIATAQQHKVTTNAWTIDKPEVMDELLKSGIDYITTNEPEILLSKVKP
;
A
#
# COMPACT_ATOMS: atom_id res chain seq x y z
N MET A 1 -47.96 -27.47 -25.33
CA MET A 1 -47.07 -28.65 -25.42
C MET A 1 -45.86 -28.26 -26.27
N ASN A 2 -44.66 -28.33 -25.68
CA ASN A 2 -43.31 -28.32 -26.31
C ASN A 2 -42.96 -27.08 -27.15
N ASN A 3 -41.73 -26.57 -27.23
CA ASN A 3 -40.43 -26.88 -26.65
C ASN A 3 -39.54 -25.67 -27.04
N CYS A 4 -38.78 -25.08 -26.13
CA CYS A 4 -37.46 -24.53 -26.48
C CYS A 4 -36.67 -24.16 -25.21
N LYS A 5 -35.88 -25.11 -24.72
CA LYS A 5 -34.78 -24.86 -23.79
C LYS A 5 -33.71 -24.05 -24.53
N LYS A 6 -33.38 -22.84 -24.07
CA LYS A 6 -32.11 -22.19 -24.38
C LYS A 6 -31.12 -22.49 -23.26
N ILE A 7 -30.15 -23.32 -23.59
CA ILE A 7 -28.97 -23.63 -22.79
C ILE A 7 -28.04 -22.42 -22.89
N PHE A 8 -27.76 -21.76 -21.76
CA PHE A 8 -26.63 -20.85 -21.64
C PHE A 8 -25.41 -21.69 -21.24
N LEU A 9 -24.49 -21.90 -22.18
CA LEU A 9 -23.12 -22.35 -21.86
C LEU A 9 -22.35 -21.13 -21.35
N LEU A 10 -22.06 -21.08 -20.04
CA LEU A 10 -20.98 -20.26 -19.53
C LEU A 10 -19.66 -20.98 -19.83
N ALA A 11 -18.85 -20.42 -20.71
CA ALA A 11 -17.46 -20.82 -20.87
C ALA A 11 -16.67 -20.27 -19.66
N GLY A 12 -16.42 -21.13 -18.67
CA GLY A 12 -15.44 -20.88 -17.63
C GLY A 12 -14.03 -21.00 -18.22
N MET A 13 -13.30 -19.90 -18.28
CA MET A 13 -11.84 -19.96 -18.45
C MET A 13 -11.22 -20.31 -17.09
N ALA A 14 -10.92 -21.59 -16.91
CA ALA A 14 -10.03 -22.05 -15.86
C ALA A 14 -8.61 -21.56 -16.18
N ILE A 15 -8.10 -20.61 -15.38
CA ILE A 15 -6.67 -20.28 -15.39
C ILE A 15 -5.98 -21.36 -14.58
N GLY A 16 -5.25 -22.22 -15.28
CA GLY A 16 -4.51 -23.32 -14.70
C GLY A 16 -3.45 -22.84 -13.71
N ALA A 17 -3.38 -23.54 -12.59
CA ALA A 17 -2.27 -23.48 -11.66
C ALA A 17 -1.00 -23.94 -12.39
N ALA A 18 -0.08 -23.00 -12.64
CA ALA A 18 1.28 -23.30 -13.04
C ALA A 18 2.23 -22.80 -11.96
N THR A 19 3.02 -23.74 -11.46
CA THR A 19 4.13 -23.62 -10.51
C THR A 19 4.97 -22.36 -10.71
N ALA A 20 5.10 -21.53 -9.67
CA ALA A 20 6.11 -20.49 -9.58
C ALA A 20 7.05 -20.79 -8.40
N GLN A 21 7.97 -21.73 -8.63
CA GLN A 21 9.18 -21.89 -7.83
C GLN A 21 10.21 -20.87 -8.36
N ALA A 22 10.61 -19.94 -7.49
CA ALA A 22 11.78 -19.07 -7.54
C ALA A 22 12.30 -18.64 -8.93
N GLN A 23 11.86 -17.47 -9.44
CA GLN A 23 12.71 -16.44 -10.08
C GLN A 23 11.83 -15.26 -10.51
N GLN A 24 12.14 -14.04 -10.07
CA GLN A 24 12.26 -12.88 -10.96
C GLN A 24 12.81 -11.68 -10.16
N ALA A 25 14.13 -11.49 -10.24
CA ALA A 25 14.68 -10.15 -10.23
C ALA A 25 14.02 -9.41 -11.41
N GLY A 26 13.14 -8.46 -11.08
CA GLY A 26 12.01 -8.03 -11.91
C GLY A 26 12.39 -7.23 -13.14
N ALA A 27 11.41 -6.92 -13.98
CA ALA A 27 11.55 -5.92 -15.05
C ALA A 27 12.12 -4.59 -14.50
N PRO A 28 12.57 -3.65 -15.35
CA PRO A 28 13.00 -2.34 -14.90
C PRO A 28 12.00 -1.70 -13.95
N TYR A 29 12.46 -0.98 -12.92
CA TYR A 29 11.62 -0.34 -11.91
C TYR A 29 11.99 1.13 -11.69
N LEU A 30 11.10 1.86 -11.01
CA LEU A 30 11.27 3.25 -10.62
C LEU A 30 11.43 3.34 -9.10
N ASP A 31 12.26 4.27 -8.60
CA ASP A 31 12.33 4.55 -7.15
C ASP A 31 11.22 5.47 -6.64
N ALA A 32 10.41 6.04 -7.54
CA ALA A 32 9.26 6.88 -7.21
C ALA A 32 8.23 6.92 -8.35
N TYR A 33 6.97 7.06 -7.96
CA TYR A 33 5.81 6.93 -8.86
C TYR A 33 4.89 8.16 -8.85
N THR A 34 5.26 9.21 -8.11
CA THR A 34 4.42 10.41 -7.94
C THR A 34 5.02 11.62 -8.65
N ILE A 35 4.20 12.40 -9.33
CA ILE A 35 4.59 13.58 -10.11
C ILE A 35 4.37 14.84 -9.25
N PRO A 36 5.42 15.62 -8.95
CA PRO A 36 5.26 16.85 -8.18
C PRO A 36 4.36 17.87 -8.91
N LEU A 37 3.34 18.37 -8.22
CA LEU A 37 2.45 19.39 -8.77
C LEU A 37 3.16 20.74 -8.95
N LYS A 38 2.74 21.50 -9.97
CA LYS A 38 3.17 22.89 -10.25
C LYS A 38 4.69 23.08 -10.37
N LYS A 39 5.46 22.00 -10.54
CA LYS A 39 6.90 22.03 -10.72
C LYS A 39 7.26 21.66 -12.16
N LYS A 40 7.88 22.60 -12.88
CA LYS A 40 8.40 22.36 -14.23
C LYS A 40 9.69 21.57 -14.16
N ASN A 41 9.95 20.74 -15.18
CA ASN A 41 11.19 19.96 -15.30
C ASN A 41 11.50 19.07 -14.06
N ALA A 42 10.46 18.67 -13.32
CA ALA A 42 10.63 17.88 -12.10
C ALA A 42 11.12 16.46 -12.44
N VAL A 43 12.10 15.97 -11.68
CA VAL A 43 12.43 14.54 -11.63
C VAL A 43 11.30 13.82 -10.93
N ILE A 44 10.83 12.72 -11.52
CA ILE A 44 9.76 11.88 -10.97
C ILE A 44 10.40 10.72 -10.23
N GLY A 45 11.30 9.99 -10.91
CA GLY A 45 12.03 8.88 -10.34
C GLY A 45 13.21 8.47 -11.22
N ARG A 46 14.12 7.71 -10.64
CA ARG A 46 15.24 7.08 -11.33
C ARG A 46 14.87 5.67 -11.76
N ILE A 47 15.48 5.26 -12.86
CA ILE A 47 15.20 4.00 -13.54
C ILE A 47 16.30 3.02 -13.21
N TYR A 48 15.89 1.86 -12.70
CA TYR A 48 16.76 0.75 -12.36
C TYR A 48 16.45 -0.42 -13.28
N ASP A 49 17.48 -1.13 -13.71
CA ASP A 49 17.33 -2.39 -14.45
C ASP A 49 16.96 -3.55 -13.51
N ARG A 50 16.76 -4.73 -14.10
CA ARG A 50 16.45 -5.96 -13.36
C ARG A 50 17.50 -6.39 -12.34
N ALA A 51 18.73 -5.94 -12.50
CA ALA A 51 19.83 -6.21 -11.59
C ALA A 51 19.93 -5.15 -10.47
N GLY A 52 19.02 -4.17 -10.45
CA GLY A 52 19.02 -3.09 -9.47
C GLY A 52 20.08 -2.02 -9.74
N ASN A 53 20.63 -1.96 -10.94
CA ASN A 53 21.57 -0.91 -11.33
C ASN A 53 20.84 0.24 -12.00
N LEU A 54 21.28 1.47 -11.74
CA LEU A 54 20.82 2.63 -12.49
C LEU A 54 21.10 2.43 -13.99
N SER A 55 20.05 2.56 -14.79
CA SER A 55 20.12 2.19 -16.21
C SER A 55 19.64 3.32 -17.10
N ALA A 56 20.37 3.54 -18.20
CA ALA A 56 19.88 4.39 -19.26
C ALA A 56 18.64 3.76 -19.90
N ALA A 57 17.67 4.58 -20.26
CA ALA A 57 16.38 4.07 -20.73
C ALA A 57 15.75 4.99 -21.77
N THR A 58 14.78 4.42 -22.50
CA THR A 58 14.00 5.11 -23.51
C THR A 58 12.53 5.09 -23.14
N LEU A 59 11.88 6.24 -23.23
CA LEU A 59 10.44 6.36 -23.05
C LEU A 59 9.79 5.93 -24.37
N ILE A 60 9.07 4.80 -24.35
CA ILE A 60 8.47 4.22 -25.56
C ILE A 60 6.98 4.51 -25.68
N GLU A 61 6.30 4.81 -24.56
CA GLU A 61 4.91 5.24 -24.55
C GLU A 61 4.69 6.34 -23.50
N ASP A 62 4.06 7.43 -23.92
CA ASP A 62 3.53 8.51 -23.08
C ASP A 62 2.44 9.23 -23.87
N LYS A 63 1.17 8.89 -23.61
CA LYS A 63 0.02 9.51 -24.30
C LYS A 63 -0.20 10.97 -23.91
N SER A 64 0.29 11.39 -22.74
CA SER A 64 0.17 12.77 -22.28
C SER A 64 1.16 13.71 -22.97
N GLY A 65 2.28 13.16 -23.45
CA GLY A 65 3.38 13.91 -24.03
C GLY A 65 4.13 14.80 -23.02
N LEU A 66 3.96 14.59 -21.72
CA LEU A 66 4.54 15.40 -20.66
C LEU A 66 5.94 14.96 -20.23
N PHE A 67 6.31 13.70 -20.48
CA PHE A 67 7.49 13.10 -19.90
C PHE A 67 8.65 12.97 -20.89
N THR A 68 9.85 12.88 -20.34
CA THR A 68 11.08 12.57 -21.06
C THR A 68 12.01 11.80 -20.13
N ILE A 69 12.93 11.03 -20.70
CA ILE A 69 14.03 10.44 -19.95
C ILE A 69 15.33 11.19 -20.27
N SER A 70 16.13 11.47 -19.25
CA SER A 70 17.47 12.04 -19.39
C SER A 70 18.45 11.18 -18.59
N GLY A 71 19.31 10.45 -19.29
CA GLY A 71 20.14 9.42 -18.67
C GLY A 71 19.28 8.31 -18.07
N ASN A 72 19.27 8.22 -16.74
CA ASN A 72 18.50 7.27 -15.94
C ASN A 72 17.32 7.91 -15.20
N GLU A 73 16.98 9.16 -15.49
CA GLU A 73 15.92 9.89 -14.79
C GLU A 73 14.68 10.05 -15.67
N LEU A 74 13.54 9.58 -15.19
CA LEU A 74 12.23 9.96 -15.70
C LEU A 74 11.85 11.33 -15.13
N ARG A 75 11.50 12.28 -16.01
CA ARG A 75 11.21 13.65 -15.63
C ARG A 75 10.16 14.29 -16.52
N LEU A 76 9.56 15.37 -16.03
CA LEU A 76 8.73 16.25 -16.87
C LEU A 76 9.61 16.97 -17.91
N LYS A 77 9.07 17.20 -19.10
CA LYS A 77 9.69 18.06 -20.11
C LYS A 77 9.90 19.47 -19.56
N LYS A 78 10.89 20.20 -20.11
CA LYS A 78 11.38 21.50 -19.61
C LYS A 78 10.28 22.53 -19.27
N LYS A 79 9.20 22.57 -20.06
CA LYS A 79 8.07 23.51 -19.88
C LYS A 79 6.80 22.85 -19.33
N ALA A 80 6.77 21.53 -19.22
CA ALA A 80 5.61 20.78 -18.75
C ALA A 80 5.49 20.87 -17.23
N SER A 81 4.25 20.93 -16.74
CA SER A 81 3.88 20.83 -15.32
C SER A 81 2.56 20.09 -15.23
N VAL A 82 2.34 19.42 -14.10
CA VAL A 82 1.04 18.84 -13.74
C VAL A 82 0.38 19.76 -12.71
N ASP A 83 -0.85 20.16 -12.97
CA ASP A 83 -1.68 20.94 -12.06
C ASP A 83 -2.72 20.06 -11.37
N LYS A 84 -3.25 20.54 -10.24
CA LYS A 84 -4.39 19.89 -9.58
C LYS A 84 -5.60 19.98 -10.51
N SER A 85 -6.04 18.84 -11.04
CA SER A 85 -7.12 18.72 -12.03
C SER A 85 -7.87 17.40 -11.89
N GLY A 86 -8.86 17.15 -12.75
CA GLY A 86 -9.56 15.86 -12.80
C GLY A 86 -8.74 14.69 -13.35
N THR A 87 -7.67 14.96 -14.12
CA THR A 87 -6.73 13.93 -14.57
C THR A 87 -5.56 13.84 -13.60
N PHE A 88 -5.33 12.64 -13.05
CA PHE A 88 -4.29 12.43 -12.03
C PHE A 88 -3.39 11.23 -12.28
N THR A 89 -3.76 10.33 -13.20
CA THR A 89 -2.92 9.18 -13.58
C THR A 89 -2.33 9.35 -14.96
N TYR A 90 -1.07 8.95 -15.12
CA TYR A 90 -0.32 9.07 -16.36
C TYR A 90 0.43 7.76 -16.66
N PRO A 91 -0.15 6.87 -17.49
CA PRO A 91 0.52 5.66 -17.92
C PRO A 91 1.74 5.97 -18.78
N VAL A 92 2.85 5.31 -18.50
CA VAL A 92 4.08 5.38 -19.31
C VAL A 92 4.68 3.99 -19.50
N SER A 93 5.35 3.77 -20.62
CA SER A 93 6.13 2.55 -20.87
C SER A 93 7.58 2.91 -21.13
N ILE A 94 8.49 2.22 -20.45
CA ILE A 94 9.93 2.48 -20.50
C ILE A 94 10.65 1.20 -20.94
N LYS A 95 11.64 1.37 -21.81
CA LYS A 95 12.59 0.32 -22.18
C LYS A 95 13.96 0.60 -21.57
N ALA A 96 14.50 -0.33 -20.80
CA ALA A 96 15.86 -0.29 -20.26
C ALA A 96 16.60 -1.57 -20.68
N GLY A 97 17.67 -1.42 -21.47
CA GLY A 97 18.34 -2.54 -22.13
C GLY A 97 17.38 -3.33 -23.04
N ALA A 98 17.28 -4.64 -22.82
CA ALA A 98 16.37 -5.52 -23.56
C ALA A 98 14.93 -5.51 -23.01
N ASP A 99 14.71 -4.92 -21.85
CA ASP A 99 13.48 -5.09 -21.09
C ASP A 99 12.55 -3.89 -21.21
N THR A 100 11.26 -4.16 -21.07
CA THR A 100 10.22 -3.13 -21.07
C THR A 100 9.34 -3.29 -19.84
N ALA A 101 8.99 -2.17 -19.22
CA ALA A 101 8.07 -2.09 -18.10
C ALA A 101 7.07 -0.95 -18.31
N ALA A 102 5.81 -1.19 -17.90
CA ALA A 102 4.75 -0.19 -17.90
C ALA A 102 4.48 0.28 -16.46
N PHE A 103 4.37 1.59 -16.30
CA PHE A 103 4.16 2.25 -15.01
C PHE A 103 2.91 3.12 -15.07
N LEU A 104 2.31 3.33 -13.90
CA LEU A 104 1.26 4.31 -13.69
C LEU A 104 1.79 5.39 -12.76
N LEU A 105 2.06 6.57 -13.31
CA LEU A 105 2.48 7.72 -12.51
C LEU A 105 1.25 8.45 -11.98
N VAL A 106 1.33 9.01 -10.78
CA VAL A 106 0.21 9.67 -10.11
C VAL A 106 0.57 11.10 -9.74
N ALA A 107 -0.30 12.05 -10.01
CA ALA A 107 -0.16 13.43 -9.53
C ALA A 107 -0.05 13.45 -8.00
N ASP A 108 0.98 14.11 -7.45
CA ASP A 108 1.26 14.10 -6.00
C ASP A 108 0.38 15.10 -5.23
N ASP A 109 -0.94 14.89 -5.28
CA ASP A 109 -1.96 15.62 -4.52
C ASP A 109 -2.41 14.83 -3.28
N PHE A 110 -1.56 13.92 -2.82
CA PHE A 110 -1.77 13.16 -1.60
C PHE A 110 -1.78 14.08 -0.37
N ILE A 111 -2.75 13.84 0.51
CA ILE A 111 -2.90 14.51 1.80
C ILE A 111 -1.70 14.20 2.68
N ARG A 112 -1.27 15.18 3.47
CA ARG A 112 -0.11 15.13 4.37
C ARG A 112 -0.48 15.64 5.77
N ASN A 113 -1.51 15.05 6.35
CA ASN A 113 -2.11 15.46 7.62
C ASN A 113 -1.83 14.48 8.77
N LYS A 114 -0.98 13.46 8.56
CA LYS A 114 -0.53 12.49 9.56
C LYS A 114 -1.59 11.46 10.00
N VAL A 115 -2.82 11.52 9.47
CA VAL A 115 -3.93 10.68 9.91
C VAL A 115 -3.96 9.36 9.13
N VAL A 116 -3.83 8.25 9.85
CA VAL A 116 -4.08 6.91 9.32
C VAL A 116 -5.30 6.30 10.01
N ALA A 117 -6.35 6.04 9.24
CA ALA A 117 -7.57 5.39 9.76
C ALA A 117 -7.35 3.88 9.90
N HIS A 118 -7.32 3.37 11.13
CA HIS A 118 -7.08 1.97 11.45
C HIS A 118 -8.26 1.09 11.00
N ARG A 119 -8.00 0.16 10.08
CA ARG A 119 -9.01 -0.71 9.42
C ARG A 119 -10.07 0.08 8.66
N GLY A 120 -9.70 1.26 8.14
CA GLY A 120 -10.60 2.27 7.57
C GLY A 120 -11.34 3.10 8.61
N ALA A 121 -12.24 3.98 8.17
CA ALA A 121 -13.07 4.78 9.08
C ALA A 121 -14.37 4.03 9.38
N TRP A 122 -14.39 3.28 10.47
CA TRP A 122 -15.50 2.36 10.81
C TRP A 122 -16.24 2.74 12.09
N LYS A 123 -15.58 3.40 13.06
CA LYS A 123 -16.10 3.50 14.43
C LYS A 123 -17.38 4.34 14.57
N HIS A 124 -17.49 5.41 13.77
CA HIS A 124 -18.65 6.32 13.74
C HIS A 124 -19.35 6.34 12.36
N HIS A 125 -19.12 5.30 11.55
CA HIS A 125 -19.66 5.17 10.21
C HIS A 125 -20.34 3.81 10.04
N GLU A 126 -21.04 3.64 8.93
CA GLU A 126 -21.74 2.38 8.63
C GLU A 126 -20.79 1.26 8.19
N GLY A 127 -19.58 1.58 7.73
CA GLY A 127 -18.62 0.58 7.26
C GLY A 127 -18.09 -0.31 8.38
N SER A 128 -17.87 -1.59 8.08
CA SER A 128 -17.19 -2.51 9.00
C SER A 128 -15.68 -2.26 9.04
N GLN A 129 -14.99 -2.67 10.11
CA GLN A 129 -13.52 -2.77 10.06
C GLN A 129 -13.09 -3.58 8.83
N ASN A 130 -12.02 -3.15 8.16
CA ASN A 130 -11.45 -3.90 7.03
C ASN A 130 -12.43 -4.11 5.86
N SER A 131 -13.35 -3.16 5.63
CA SER A 131 -14.34 -3.21 4.56
C SER A 131 -14.06 -2.20 3.45
N ILE A 132 -14.66 -2.42 2.28
CA ILE A 132 -14.67 -1.43 1.21
C ILE A 132 -15.39 -0.14 1.63
N THR A 133 -16.42 -0.26 2.48
CA THR A 133 -17.17 0.90 2.97
C THR A 133 -16.30 1.74 3.90
N SER A 134 -15.61 1.16 4.88
CA SER A 134 -14.73 1.92 5.78
C SER A 134 -13.53 2.53 5.05
N LEU A 135 -13.02 1.90 3.99
CA LEU A 135 -12.02 2.49 3.10
C LEU A 135 -12.58 3.75 2.40
N LYS A 136 -13.78 3.66 1.81
CA LYS A 136 -14.43 4.80 1.15
C LYS A 136 -14.72 5.94 2.14
N ASP A 137 -15.09 5.62 3.37
CA ASP A 137 -15.31 6.62 4.41
C ASP A 137 -13.99 7.30 4.82
N ALA A 138 -12.87 6.56 4.94
CA ALA A 138 -11.55 7.16 5.20
C ALA A 138 -11.10 8.10 4.07
N ILE A 139 -11.35 7.73 2.81
CA ILE A 139 -11.09 8.58 1.64
C ILE A 139 -11.96 9.86 1.73
N LYS A 140 -13.25 9.71 2.00
CA LYS A 140 -14.20 10.83 2.08
C LYS A 140 -13.89 11.79 3.23
N LEU A 141 -13.42 11.29 4.37
CA LEU A 141 -12.98 12.10 5.50
C LEU A 141 -11.70 12.90 5.21
N GLY A 142 -10.93 12.49 4.20
CA GLY A 142 -9.65 13.10 3.88
C GLY A 142 -8.51 12.62 4.78
N CYS A 143 -8.52 11.34 5.15
CA CYS A 143 -7.36 10.73 5.82
C CYS A 143 -6.17 10.63 4.86
N GLU A 144 -4.95 10.82 5.36
CA GLU A 144 -3.74 10.59 4.57
C GLU A 144 -3.55 9.09 4.25
N GLY A 145 -3.86 8.23 5.21
CA GLY A 145 -3.82 6.78 5.05
C GLY A 145 -5.11 6.10 5.51
N SER A 146 -5.41 4.96 4.90
CA SER A 146 -6.34 3.95 5.41
C SER A 146 -5.57 2.65 5.60
N GLU A 147 -5.48 2.19 6.83
CA GLU A 147 -4.84 0.93 7.18
C GLU A 147 -5.82 -0.24 7.04
N PHE A 148 -5.29 -1.43 6.71
CA PHE A 148 -6.03 -2.68 6.64
C PHE A 148 -5.11 -3.90 6.65
N ASP A 149 -5.67 -5.06 7.00
CA ASP A 149 -4.93 -6.29 7.25
C ASP A 149 -5.13 -7.36 6.17
N VAL A 150 -4.05 -7.98 5.67
CA VAL A 150 -4.09 -9.00 4.62
C VAL A 150 -3.51 -10.34 5.11
N TRP A 151 -4.22 -11.42 4.80
CA TRP A 151 -3.78 -12.81 4.98
C TRP A 151 -3.73 -13.57 3.65
N LEU A 152 -3.14 -14.77 3.70
CA LEU A 152 -3.37 -15.80 2.69
C LEU A 152 -4.48 -16.77 3.13
N SER A 153 -5.43 -17.04 2.25
CA SER A 153 -6.38 -18.14 2.38
C SER A 153 -5.71 -19.51 2.15
N SER A 154 -6.45 -20.60 2.34
CA SER A 154 -5.92 -21.97 2.14
C SER A 154 -5.47 -22.25 0.70
N ASP A 155 -6.09 -21.59 -0.27
CA ASP A 155 -5.78 -21.60 -1.70
C ASP A 155 -4.89 -20.42 -2.14
N ASP A 156 -4.18 -19.82 -1.18
CA ASP A 156 -3.23 -18.71 -1.36
C ASP A 156 -3.84 -17.43 -1.97
N GLY A 157 -5.15 -17.21 -1.79
CA GLY A 157 -5.82 -15.95 -2.12
C GLY A 157 -5.52 -14.85 -1.09
N LEU A 158 -5.44 -13.60 -1.55
CA LEU A 158 -5.15 -12.44 -0.70
C LEU A 158 -6.46 -11.85 -0.14
N VAL A 159 -6.72 -12.13 1.13
CA VAL A 159 -7.98 -11.84 1.80
C VAL A 159 -7.80 -10.83 2.92
N ILE A 160 -8.75 -9.91 3.08
CA ILE A 160 -8.68 -8.90 4.13
C ILE A 160 -9.32 -9.43 5.43
N SER A 161 -8.57 -9.45 6.52
CA SER A 161 -9.07 -9.79 7.86
C SER A 161 -8.07 -9.35 8.91
N HIS A 162 -8.51 -8.77 10.03
CA HIS A 162 -7.57 -8.49 11.13
C HIS A 162 -7.15 -9.78 11.84
N ASP A 163 -8.14 -10.57 12.24
CA ASP A 163 -7.94 -11.77 13.05
C ASP A 163 -7.69 -13.00 12.17
N PRO A 164 -7.02 -14.05 12.70
CA PRO A 164 -6.82 -15.31 11.99
C PRO A 164 -8.12 -16.12 11.80
N GLU A 165 -9.23 -15.67 12.40
CA GLU A 165 -10.56 -16.23 12.27
C GLU A 165 -11.59 -15.13 12.02
N ILE A 166 -12.51 -15.34 11.09
CA ILE A 166 -13.59 -14.40 10.77
C ILE A 166 -14.87 -15.16 10.41
N GLY A 167 -15.99 -14.78 11.04
CA GLY A 167 -17.29 -15.45 10.79
C GLY A 167 -17.29 -16.96 11.07
N GLY A 168 -16.52 -17.42 12.07
CA GLY A 168 -16.37 -18.85 12.40
C GLY A 168 -15.48 -19.64 11.44
N LYS A 169 -14.77 -18.96 10.54
CA LYS A 169 -13.84 -19.56 9.58
C LYS A 169 -12.42 -19.12 9.90
N LYS A 170 -11.51 -20.09 10.06
CA LYS A 170 -10.08 -19.80 10.14
C LYS A 170 -9.55 -19.43 8.75
N VAL A 171 -8.87 -18.30 8.66
CA VAL A 171 -8.47 -17.69 7.39
C VAL A 171 -7.53 -18.60 6.60
N GLU A 172 -6.45 -19.08 7.21
CA GLU A 172 -5.48 -19.95 6.54
C GLU A 172 -5.96 -21.40 6.33
N GLU A 173 -7.18 -21.75 6.78
CA GLU A 173 -7.81 -23.08 6.60
C GLU A 173 -9.03 -23.04 5.67
N SER A 174 -9.46 -21.86 5.23
CA SER A 174 -10.63 -21.67 4.36
C SER A 174 -10.20 -21.10 3.01
N THR A 175 -10.91 -21.46 1.95
CA THR A 175 -10.65 -20.88 0.62
C THR A 175 -11.06 -19.41 0.56
N LEU A 176 -10.49 -18.65 -0.38
CA LEU A 176 -10.86 -17.25 -0.59
C LEU A 176 -12.36 -17.10 -0.85
N ALA A 177 -12.91 -17.97 -1.70
CA ALA A 177 -14.33 -17.96 -2.05
C ALA A 177 -15.22 -18.17 -0.83
N GLU A 178 -14.86 -19.07 0.09
CA GLU A 178 -15.60 -19.27 1.33
C GLU A 178 -15.51 -18.08 2.27
N LEU A 179 -14.34 -17.46 2.39
CA LEU A 179 -14.14 -16.29 3.24
C LEU A 179 -14.95 -15.09 2.74
N GLN A 180 -15.01 -14.85 1.44
CA GLN A 180 -15.82 -13.77 0.85
C GLN A 180 -17.33 -13.95 1.06
N THR A 181 -17.81 -15.13 1.47
CA THR A 181 -19.23 -15.31 1.84
C THR A 181 -19.55 -14.82 3.26
N VAL A 182 -18.54 -14.51 4.08
CA VAL A 182 -18.74 -14.06 5.45
C VAL A 182 -19.35 -12.66 5.44
N PRO A 183 -20.57 -12.48 5.97
CA PRO A 183 -21.19 -11.17 6.08
C PRO A 183 -20.48 -10.36 7.16
N LEU A 184 -20.24 -9.10 6.86
CA LEU A 184 -19.87 -8.09 7.84
C LEU A 184 -21.10 -7.21 8.13
N ASN A 185 -20.95 -6.16 8.93
CA ASN A 185 -22.08 -5.27 9.24
C ASN A 185 -22.54 -4.52 7.98
N ASN A 186 -23.81 -4.12 7.98
CA ASN A 186 -24.38 -3.20 7.00
C ASN A 186 -24.23 -3.64 5.52
N GLY A 187 -24.22 -4.95 5.27
CA GLY A 187 -24.16 -5.52 3.93
C GLY A 187 -22.75 -5.60 3.33
N ASP A 188 -21.73 -5.21 4.08
CA ASP A 188 -20.34 -5.51 3.73
C ASP A 188 -20.09 -7.02 3.77
N ARG A 189 -19.03 -7.43 3.08
CA ARG A 189 -18.45 -8.79 3.17
C ARG A 189 -16.95 -8.70 3.26
N VAL A 190 -16.32 -9.81 3.62
CA VAL A 190 -14.86 -9.94 3.56
C VAL A 190 -14.35 -9.63 2.14
N PRO A 191 -13.49 -8.60 1.97
CA PRO A 191 -12.94 -8.21 0.69
C PRO A 191 -11.62 -8.92 0.35
N THR A 192 -11.18 -8.79 -0.90
CA THR A 192 -9.82 -9.15 -1.33
C THR A 192 -8.91 -7.92 -1.37
N LEU A 193 -7.58 -8.15 -1.41
CA LEU A 193 -6.63 -7.06 -1.67
C LEU A 193 -6.85 -6.40 -3.03
N GLU A 194 -7.26 -7.14 -4.05
CA GLU A 194 -7.53 -6.58 -5.38
C GLU A 194 -8.68 -5.55 -5.34
N GLU A 195 -9.74 -5.85 -4.59
CA GLU A 195 -10.88 -4.94 -4.44
C GLU A 195 -10.49 -3.64 -3.74
N PHE A 196 -9.59 -3.70 -2.74
CA PHE A 196 -9.03 -2.52 -2.09
C PHE A 196 -8.20 -1.67 -3.06
N ILE A 197 -7.36 -2.31 -3.88
CA ILE A 197 -6.56 -1.63 -4.89
C ILE A 197 -7.44 -0.95 -5.94
N ASP A 198 -8.50 -1.63 -6.41
CA ASP A 198 -9.42 -1.06 -7.39
C ASP A 198 -10.12 0.20 -6.88
N VAL A 199 -10.48 0.23 -5.59
CA VAL A 199 -11.09 1.42 -4.97
C VAL A 199 -10.07 2.55 -4.82
N ILE A 200 -8.86 2.28 -4.31
CA ILE A 200 -7.89 3.35 -4.04
C ILE A 200 -7.39 4.01 -5.32
N GLN A 201 -7.27 3.27 -6.42
CA GLN A 201 -6.82 3.81 -7.72
C GLN A 201 -7.84 4.75 -8.38
N GLY A 202 -9.08 4.80 -7.87
CA GLY A 202 -10.10 5.77 -8.29
C GLY A 202 -9.87 7.19 -7.77
N GLN A 203 -8.83 7.42 -6.95
CA GLN A 203 -8.50 8.71 -6.36
C GLN A 203 -6.98 8.87 -6.15
N HIS A 204 -6.50 10.03 -5.71
CA HIS A 204 -5.06 10.35 -5.58
C HIS A 204 -4.68 11.11 -4.29
N GLN A 205 -5.55 11.12 -3.29
CA GLN A 205 -5.42 11.92 -2.07
C GLN A 205 -5.07 11.08 -0.84
N THR A 206 -5.64 9.88 -0.72
CA THR A 206 -5.42 8.93 0.37
C THR A 206 -4.56 7.76 -0.11
N ARG A 207 -3.70 7.23 0.77
CA ARG A 207 -2.92 6.01 0.55
C ARG A 207 -3.45 4.82 1.33
N LEU A 208 -3.04 3.64 0.90
CA LEU A 208 -3.23 2.39 1.59
C LEU A 208 -2.03 2.11 2.50
N VAL A 209 -2.30 1.73 3.75
CA VAL A 209 -1.30 1.21 4.70
C VAL A 209 -1.60 -0.27 4.88
N LEU A 210 -0.91 -1.10 4.11
CA LEU A 210 -1.21 -2.52 3.97
C LEU A 210 -0.41 -3.32 5.00
N GLU A 211 -1.10 -3.89 6.00
CA GLU A 211 -0.51 -4.83 6.95
C GLU A 211 -0.49 -6.24 6.36
N LEU A 212 0.70 -6.83 6.24
CA LEU A 212 0.85 -8.25 5.93
C LEU A 212 0.97 -9.06 7.21
N LYS A 213 -0.02 -9.91 7.47
CA LYS A 213 -0.13 -10.63 8.73
C LYS A 213 0.87 -11.80 8.78
N PRO A 214 1.56 -12.00 9.93
CA PRO A 214 2.37 -13.19 10.14
C PRO A 214 1.55 -14.47 9.98
N SER A 215 2.15 -15.50 9.41
CA SER A 215 1.48 -16.79 9.19
C SER A 215 1.99 -17.82 10.19
N ALA A 216 1.07 -18.43 10.95
CA ALA A 216 1.41 -19.54 11.83
C ALA A 216 1.83 -20.80 11.05
N LYS A 217 1.49 -20.86 9.75
CA LYS A 217 1.86 -21.94 8.82
C LYS A 217 3.18 -21.66 8.07
N GLY A 218 3.89 -20.58 8.39
CA GLY A 218 5.15 -20.22 7.74
C GLY A 218 4.99 -19.67 6.32
N LYS A 219 3.80 -19.19 5.96
CA LYS A 219 3.51 -18.62 4.63
C LYS A 219 3.77 -17.11 4.51
N GLY A 220 4.45 -16.48 5.48
CA GLY A 220 4.66 -15.02 5.50
C GLY A 220 5.39 -14.48 4.25
N GLU A 221 6.46 -15.12 3.82
CA GLU A 221 7.18 -14.68 2.60
C GLU A 221 6.38 -14.93 1.31
N LEU A 222 5.54 -15.98 1.28
CA LEU A 222 4.62 -16.22 0.17
C LEU A 222 3.54 -15.12 0.11
N LEU A 223 3.03 -14.69 1.26
CA LEU A 223 2.10 -13.58 1.38
C LEU A 223 2.73 -12.29 0.81
N ALA A 224 3.96 -11.97 1.23
CA ALA A 224 4.72 -10.84 0.69
C ALA A 224 4.90 -10.92 -0.83
N THR A 225 5.30 -12.10 -1.33
CA THR A 225 5.51 -12.34 -2.76
C THR A 225 4.24 -12.10 -3.57
N LYS A 226 3.10 -12.66 -3.11
CA LYS A 226 1.82 -12.50 -3.80
C LYS A 226 1.28 -11.07 -3.72
N ALA A 227 1.36 -10.42 -2.56
CA ALA A 227 0.88 -9.06 -2.38
C ALA A 227 1.65 -8.07 -3.26
N VAL A 228 2.99 -8.11 -3.24
CA VAL A 228 3.83 -7.24 -4.07
C VAL A 228 3.59 -7.49 -5.56
N ALA A 229 3.48 -8.76 -5.98
CA ALA A 229 3.18 -9.10 -7.38
C ALA A 229 1.83 -8.50 -7.84
N LEU A 230 0.79 -8.57 -7.00
CA LEU A 230 -0.51 -7.97 -7.31
C LEU A 230 -0.41 -6.44 -7.41
N VAL A 231 0.27 -5.78 -6.47
CA VAL A 231 0.48 -4.32 -6.49
C VAL A 231 1.22 -3.89 -7.76
N GLN A 232 2.27 -4.61 -8.16
CA GLN A 232 3.01 -4.35 -9.39
C GLN A 232 2.16 -4.59 -10.65
N ALA A 233 1.39 -5.68 -10.71
CA ALA A 233 0.51 -5.99 -11.83
C ALA A 233 -0.55 -4.90 -12.05
N LYS A 234 -1.14 -4.41 -10.95
CA LYS A 234 -2.12 -3.31 -10.94
C LYS A 234 -1.49 -1.93 -11.07
N LYS A 235 -0.15 -1.82 -11.00
CA LYS A 235 0.61 -0.56 -11.04
C LYS A 235 0.20 0.40 -9.91
N ALA A 236 -0.02 -0.14 -8.71
CA ALA A 236 -0.57 0.57 -7.56
C ALA A 236 0.49 1.11 -6.58
N GLN A 237 1.78 1.06 -6.93
CA GLN A 237 2.89 1.43 -6.03
C GLN A 237 2.78 2.85 -5.46
N ALA A 238 2.25 3.81 -6.22
CA ALA A 238 2.09 5.20 -5.77
C ALA A 238 1.17 5.34 -4.53
N TRP A 239 0.26 4.39 -4.34
CA TRP A 239 -0.72 4.38 -3.25
C TRP A 239 -0.32 3.53 -2.05
N MET A 240 0.80 2.80 -2.10
CA MET A 240 1.05 1.73 -1.15
C MET A 240 2.15 2.05 -0.14
N TYR A 241 1.80 1.98 1.14
CA TYR A 241 2.73 1.76 2.25
C TYR A 241 2.50 0.35 2.80
N TYR A 242 3.55 -0.28 3.31
CA TYR A 242 3.50 -1.64 3.84
C TYR A 242 3.90 -1.67 5.31
N ILE A 243 3.22 -2.50 6.10
CA ILE A 243 3.56 -2.77 7.49
C ILE A 243 3.48 -4.27 7.82
N SER A 244 4.24 -4.73 8.81
CA SER A 244 4.20 -6.12 9.28
C SER A 244 4.88 -6.27 10.66
N PHE A 245 4.37 -7.20 11.46
CA PHE A 245 5.02 -7.66 12.70
C PHE A 245 6.14 -8.67 12.43
N ASP A 246 6.12 -9.35 11.29
CA ASP A 246 7.18 -10.27 10.88
C ASP A 246 8.25 -9.52 10.08
N TYR A 247 9.47 -9.46 10.63
CA TYR A 247 10.58 -8.77 10.00
C TYR A 247 11.07 -9.44 8.71
N ASN A 248 10.86 -10.76 8.55
CA ASN A 248 11.19 -11.46 7.31
C ASN A 248 10.23 -11.05 6.18
N ILE A 249 8.95 -10.82 6.50
CA ILE A 249 8.00 -10.21 5.55
C ILE A 249 8.51 -8.83 5.12
N CYS A 250 8.92 -7.96 6.05
CA CYS A 250 9.47 -6.64 5.71
C CYS A 250 10.68 -6.73 4.76
N LYS A 251 11.65 -7.59 5.07
CA LYS A 251 12.82 -7.80 4.21
C LYS A 251 12.44 -8.39 2.85
N LYS A 252 11.45 -9.30 2.81
CA LYS A 252 10.99 -9.91 1.57
C LYS A 252 10.32 -8.88 0.65
N ILE A 253 9.50 -7.98 1.19
CA ILE A 253 8.95 -6.86 0.43
C ILE A 253 10.08 -5.99 -0.12
N LYS A 254 11.09 -5.68 0.71
CA LYS A 254 12.23 -4.85 0.30
C LYS A 254 13.06 -5.46 -0.84
N GLU A 255 13.22 -6.79 -0.83
CA GLU A 255 13.86 -7.55 -1.91
C GLU A 255 13.05 -7.47 -3.22
N LEU A 256 11.72 -7.62 -3.13
CA LEU A 256 10.81 -7.68 -4.27
C LEU A 256 10.50 -6.30 -4.88
N ASP A 257 10.47 -5.26 -4.04
CA ASP A 257 10.24 -3.87 -4.42
C ASP A 257 11.18 -2.96 -3.60
N PRO A 258 12.38 -2.66 -4.13
CA PRO A 258 13.35 -1.79 -3.46
C PRO A 258 12.84 -0.37 -3.19
N ALA A 259 11.83 0.09 -3.92
CA ALA A 259 11.22 1.42 -3.76
C ALA A 259 10.09 1.45 -2.72
N ALA A 260 9.62 0.27 -2.27
CA ALA A 260 8.53 0.16 -1.32
C ALA A 260 8.84 0.89 0.00
N LYS A 261 7.83 1.61 0.49
CA LYS A 261 7.86 2.23 1.81
C LYS A 261 7.30 1.24 2.82
N ILE A 262 8.19 0.69 3.63
CA ILE A 262 7.90 -0.38 4.58
C ILE A 262 8.16 0.14 6.00
N ALA A 263 7.21 -0.02 6.91
CA ALA A 263 7.43 0.23 8.34
C ALA A 263 7.24 -1.06 9.16
N TYR A 264 8.06 -1.25 10.19
CA TYR A 264 8.04 -2.46 11.01
C TYR A 264 7.20 -2.25 12.29
N LEU A 265 6.40 -3.26 12.68
CA LEU A 265 5.39 -3.11 13.74
C LEU A 265 5.83 -3.50 15.16
N ASN A 266 6.76 -4.46 15.28
CA ASN A 266 6.92 -5.23 16.52
C ASN A 266 7.53 -4.46 17.71
N GLY A 267 8.27 -3.39 17.46
CA GLY A 267 8.87 -2.57 18.52
C GLY A 267 10.25 -2.99 19.00
N ASP A 268 10.86 -4.03 18.44
CA ASP A 268 12.12 -4.63 18.90
C ASP A 268 13.35 -4.28 18.04
N LYS A 269 13.22 -3.33 17.11
CA LYS A 269 14.34 -2.78 16.32
C LYS A 269 14.55 -1.30 16.60
N THR A 270 15.80 -0.89 16.71
CA THR A 270 16.15 0.53 16.82
C THR A 270 16.03 1.23 15.46
N PRO A 271 15.87 2.56 15.40
CA PRO A 271 15.91 3.29 14.14
C PRO A 271 17.20 3.05 13.33
N GLU A 272 18.35 2.89 13.99
CA GLU A 272 19.62 2.58 13.31
C GLU A 272 19.56 1.22 12.60
N GLN A 273 19.04 0.18 13.26
CA GLN A 273 18.89 -1.15 12.67
C GLN A 273 17.95 -1.13 11.46
N LEU A 274 16.80 -0.46 11.59
CA LEU A 274 15.86 -0.30 10.48
C LEU A 274 16.50 0.43 9.30
N LYS A 275 17.29 1.48 9.59
CA LYS A 275 17.99 2.24 8.56
C LYS A 275 19.03 1.40 7.83
N ALA A 276 19.79 0.58 8.56
CA ALA A 276 20.80 -0.31 7.99
C ALA A 276 20.20 -1.34 7.02
N ASP A 277 18.99 -1.84 7.33
CA ASP A 277 18.27 -2.80 6.50
C ASP A 277 17.42 -2.12 5.39
N GLY A 278 17.47 -0.80 5.27
CA GLY A 278 16.74 -0.03 4.26
C GLY A 278 15.21 -0.01 4.46
N ILE A 279 14.75 -0.27 5.68
CA ILE A 279 13.34 -0.15 6.08
C ILE A 279 13.01 1.34 6.27
N TRP A 280 11.88 1.77 5.72
CA TRP A 280 11.51 3.18 5.63
C TRP A 280 11.12 3.79 6.98
N GLY A 281 10.44 3.02 7.82
CA GLY A 281 9.90 3.51 9.08
C GLY A 281 9.77 2.47 10.18
N LEU A 282 9.37 2.96 11.33
CA LEU A 282 8.79 2.17 12.40
C LEU A 282 7.30 2.53 12.52
N ASP A 283 6.49 1.55 12.88
CA ASP A 283 5.09 1.74 13.20
C ASP A 283 4.83 1.05 14.54
N TYR A 284 5.10 1.69 15.67
CA TYR A 284 5.20 0.98 16.95
C TYR A 284 4.00 1.21 17.86
N ASN A 285 3.76 0.24 18.75
CA ASN A 285 2.73 0.37 19.77
C ASN A 285 3.03 1.57 20.69
N GLN A 286 2.01 2.29 21.15
CA GLN A 286 2.14 3.41 22.10
C GLN A 286 3.05 3.13 23.31
N GLN A 287 3.09 1.88 23.78
CA GLN A 287 3.90 1.49 24.94
C GLN A 287 5.40 1.57 24.67
N VAL A 288 5.83 1.41 23.41
CA VAL A 288 7.24 1.54 23.02
C VAL A 288 7.68 3.00 23.15
N PHE A 289 6.86 3.94 22.65
CA PHE A 289 7.10 5.38 22.80
C PHE A 289 7.08 5.86 24.25
N LYS A 290 6.23 5.27 25.10
CA LYS A 290 6.21 5.58 26.54
C LYS A 290 7.47 5.11 27.27
N LYS A 291 8.02 3.96 26.86
CA LYS A 291 9.26 3.42 27.44
C LYS A 291 10.50 4.18 26.98
N ASP A 292 10.48 4.70 25.75
CA ASP A 292 11.55 5.50 25.18
C ASP A 292 11.03 6.86 24.63
N PRO A 293 10.97 7.89 25.47
CA PRO A 293 10.55 9.24 25.05
C PRO A 293 11.47 9.89 24.01
N GLN A 294 12.68 9.37 23.78
CA GLN A 294 13.62 9.90 22.77
C GLN A 294 13.44 9.25 21.40
N LEU A 295 12.63 8.18 21.29
CA LEU A 295 12.50 7.38 20.08
C LEU A 295 12.18 8.20 18.82
N ILE A 296 11.28 9.18 18.92
CA ILE A 296 10.93 10.05 17.79
C ILE A 296 12.14 10.89 17.35
N ALA A 297 12.86 11.49 18.30
CA ALA A 297 14.05 12.28 18.01
C ALA A 297 15.17 11.42 17.40
N THR A 298 15.41 10.22 17.93
CA THR A 298 16.37 9.26 17.36
C THR A 298 15.96 8.84 15.95
N ALA A 299 14.69 8.54 15.70
CA ALA A 299 14.21 8.20 14.37
C ALA A 299 14.43 9.34 13.36
N GLN A 300 14.14 10.59 13.75
CA GLN A 300 14.41 11.76 12.93
C GLN A 300 15.90 11.92 12.58
N GLN A 301 16.81 11.70 13.55
CA GLN A 301 18.27 11.72 13.32
C GLN A 301 18.71 10.69 12.27
N HIS A 302 18.12 9.48 12.31
CA HIS A 302 18.41 8.41 11.35
C HIS A 302 17.60 8.48 10.05
N LYS A 303 16.72 9.50 9.91
CA LYS A 303 15.79 9.65 8.77
C LYS A 303 14.89 8.43 8.59
N VAL A 304 14.37 7.91 9.70
CA VAL A 304 13.39 6.82 9.78
C VAL A 304 12.04 7.44 10.12
N THR A 305 11.03 7.10 9.33
CA THR A 305 9.66 7.59 9.55
C THR A 305 9.04 6.97 10.80
N THR A 306 8.23 7.72 11.52
CA THR A 306 7.57 7.30 12.77
C THR A 306 6.05 7.23 12.62
N ASN A 307 5.48 6.08 12.90
CA ASN A 307 4.04 5.90 13.12
C ASN A 307 3.79 5.27 14.49
N ALA A 308 2.66 5.61 15.12
CA ALA A 308 2.25 5.06 16.41
C ALA A 308 0.83 4.51 16.33
N TRP A 309 0.62 3.32 16.90
CA TRP A 309 -0.68 2.64 16.91
C TRP A 309 -1.01 2.00 18.27
N THR A 310 -2.29 1.71 18.56
CA THR A 310 -3.47 2.42 18.05
C THR A 310 -3.77 3.55 19.04
N ILE A 311 -3.79 4.80 18.58
CA ILE A 311 -3.90 5.98 19.45
C ILE A 311 -5.32 6.54 19.38
N ASP A 312 -6.15 6.24 20.37
CA ASP A 312 -7.55 6.72 20.40
C ASP A 312 -7.78 7.86 21.41
N LYS A 313 -6.85 8.05 22.35
CA LYS A 313 -6.99 9.07 23.40
C LYS A 313 -6.54 10.44 22.89
N PRO A 314 -7.38 11.49 22.94
CA PRO A 314 -7.04 12.82 22.45
C PRO A 314 -5.75 13.40 23.07
N GLU A 315 -5.50 13.13 24.35
CA GLU A 315 -4.35 13.65 25.07
C GLU A 315 -3.04 13.01 24.56
N VAL A 316 -3.09 11.71 24.25
CA VAL A 316 -1.93 10.98 23.68
C VAL A 316 -1.68 11.42 22.24
N MET A 317 -2.73 11.74 21.47
CA MET A 317 -2.57 12.35 20.15
C MET A 317 -1.81 13.68 20.25
N ASP A 318 -2.22 14.57 21.17
CA ASP A 318 -1.60 15.88 21.36
C ASP A 318 -0.11 15.76 21.76
N GLU A 319 0.22 14.82 22.65
CA GLU A 319 1.59 14.53 23.06
C GLU A 319 2.48 14.06 21.89
N LEU A 320 1.98 13.15 21.05
CA LEU A 320 2.71 12.63 19.90
C LEU A 320 2.86 13.68 18.79
N LEU A 321 1.81 14.46 18.52
CA LEU A 321 1.86 15.58 17.56
C LEU A 321 2.87 16.63 18.00
N LYS A 322 2.87 17.01 19.29
CA LYS A 322 3.84 17.96 19.85
C LYS A 322 5.28 17.44 19.77
N SER A 323 5.46 16.13 19.90
CA SER A 323 6.77 15.46 19.76
C SER A 323 7.24 15.33 18.31
N GLY A 324 6.42 15.74 17.33
CA GLY A 324 6.78 15.74 15.91
C GLY A 324 6.71 14.37 15.25
N ILE A 325 5.81 13.49 15.69
CA ILE A 325 5.57 12.21 15.03
C ILE A 325 5.13 12.39 13.57
N ASP A 326 5.49 11.47 12.67
CA ASP A 326 5.10 11.57 11.25
C ASP A 326 3.66 11.15 11.01
N TYR A 327 3.22 10.06 11.63
CA TYR A 327 1.87 9.49 11.47
C TYR A 327 1.29 9.01 12.80
N ILE A 328 -0.04 8.96 12.88
CA ILE A 328 -0.77 8.32 13.96
C ILE A 328 -1.87 7.43 13.35
N THR A 329 -1.82 6.14 13.67
CA THR A 329 -2.88 5.17 13.36
C THR A 329 -3.91 5.14 14.49
N THR A 330 -5.17 5.39 14.17
CA THR A 330 -6.25 5.60 15.15
C THR A 330 -7.59 4.99 14.70
N ASN A 331 -8.41 4.56 15.66
CA ASN A 331 -9.82 4.24 15.43
C ASN A 331 -10.72 5.49 15.42
N GLU A 332 -10.16 6.66 15.74
CA GLU A 332 -10.86 7.94 15.89
C GLU A 332 -10.35 8.99 14.88
N PRO A 333 -10.36 8.70 13.56
CA PRO A 333 -9.74 9.57 12.57
C PRO A 333 -10.33 10.99 12.55
N GLU A 334 -11.61 11.18 12.86
CA GLU A 334 -12.27 12.49 12.94
C GLU A 334 -11.71 13.35 14.08
N ILE A 335 -11.46 12.73 15.24
CA ILE A 335 -10.86 13.41 16.38
C ILE A 335 -9.45 13.86 16.00
N LEU A 336 -8.64 12.96 15.43
CA LEU A 336 -7.28 13.31 15.04
C LEU A 336 -7.28 14.38 13.93
N LEU A 337 -8.17 14.27 12.94
CA LEU A 337 -8.37 15.28 11.89
C LEU A 337 -8.67 16.66 12.48
N SER A 338 -9.48 16.75 13.55
CA SER A 338 -9.76 18.03 14.21
C SER A 338 -8.52 18.69 14.85
N LYS A 339 -7.47 17.90 15.13
CA LYS A 339 -6.22 18.36 15.76
C LYS A 339 -5.12 18.73 14.75
N VAL A 340 -5.22 18.24 13.52
CA VAL A 340 -4.19 18.39 12.47
C VAL A 340 -4.68 19.14 11.23
N LYS A 341 -5.98 19.44 11.15
CA LYS A 341 -6.51 20.33 10.11
C LYS A 341 -5.87 21.72 10.26
N PRO A 342 -5.31 22.27 9.17
CA PRO A 342 -4.59 23.55 9.19
C PRO A 342 -5.47 24.74 9.55
#